data_AF-A0A954P8V6-F1
#
_entry.id   AF-A0A954P8V6-F1
#
_cell.length_a   1.000
_cell.length_b   1.000
_cell.length_c   1.000
_cell.angle_alpha   90.00
_cell.angle_beta   90.00
_cell.angle_gamma   90.00
#
_symmetry.space_group_name_H-M   'P 1'
#
loop_
_entity.id
_entity.type
_entity.pdbx_description
1 polymer ?
#
loop_
_entity_poly.entity_id
_entity_poly.type
_entity_poly.pdbx_seq_one_letter_code
_entity_poly.pdbx_strand_id
1 'polypeptide(L)'
;MHTIRLREPWQSSWKSSASGTSVVYRRDFHCPTGTENHRLYLSLSPVAKPVTGMIVTLNGDILLLNAGTTEHRAELTHKLQPFNSLGIVIPCERPVEDNEPPSIESLLTASLQIVPLP
;
A
#
# COMPACT_ATOMS: atom_id res chain seq x y z
N MET A 1 19.02 -0.17 9.31
CA MET A 1 17.72 -0.71 8.84
C MET A 1 16.63 0.10 9.51
N HIS A 2 15.73 0.71 8.73
CA HIS A 2 14.58 1.46 9.25
C HIS A 2 13.29 0.73 8.86
N THR A 3 12.41 0.50 9.82
CA THR A 3 11.09 -0.09 9.56
C THR A 3 10.02 0.94 9.83
N ILE A 4 9.29 1.32 8.78
CA ILE A 4 8.12 2.19 8.86
C ILE A 4 6.89 1.30 8.96
N ARG A 5 6.24 1.32 10.13
CA ARG A 5 4.91 0.72 10.29
C ARG A 5 3.89 1.71 9.73
N LEU A 6 3.18 1.30 8.69
CA LEU A 6 2.17 2.14 8.04
C LEU A 6 0.83 2.01 8.79
N ARG A 7 0.81 2.33 10.09
CA ARG A 7 -0.39 2.36 10.98
C ARG A 7 -1.11 3.69 10.91
N GLU A 8 -2.43 3.76 10.98
CA GLU A 8 -3.28 4.98 10.85
C GLU A 8 -2.65 6.40 11.10
N PRO A 9 -3.14 7.44 10.39
CA PRO A 9 -4.32 7.42 9.52
C PRO A 9 -3.99 7.13 8.05
N TRP A 10 -4.82 6.30 7.42
CA TRP A 10 -4.87 6.16 5.97
C TRP A 10 -6.02 7.00 5.43
N GLN A 11 -5.80 7.69 4.31
CA GLN A 11 -6.88 8.31 3.56
C GLN A 11 -7.54 7.21 2.73
N SER A 12 -8.86 7.06 2.82
CA SER A 12 -9.62 6.07 2.04
C SER A 12 -10.69 6.76 1.19
N SER A 13 -10.93 6.21 0.00
CA SER A 13 -12.02 6.67 -0.87
C SER A 13 -12.51 5.55 -1.77
N TRP A 14 -13.81 5.56 -2.08
CA TRP A 14 -14.38 4.69 -3.10
C TRP A 14 -13.97 5.17 -4.49
N LYS A 15 -13.61 4.23 -5.36
CA LYS A 15 -13.36 4.46 -6.78
C LYS A 15 -14.18 3.47 -7.59
N SER A 16 -15.16 3.99 -8.33
CA SER A 16 -15.94 3.22 -9.31
C SER A 16 -15.36 3.40 -10.71
N SER A 17 -15.21 2.31 -11.45
CA SER A 17 -14.75 2.30 -12.83
C SER A 17 -15.59 1.32 -13.67
N ALA A 18 -15.37 1.30 -14.98
CA ALA A 18 -16.02 0.33 -15.88
C ALA A 18 -15.72 -1.14 -15.51
N SER A 19 -14.64 -1.40 -14.79
CA SER A 19 -14.22 -2.73 -14.34
C SER A 19 -14.77 -3.14 -12.97
N GLY A 20 -15.57 -2.29 -12.32
CA GLY A 20 -16.15 -2.55 -11.01
C GLY A 20 -15.84 -1.46 -9.98
N THR A 21 -16.05 -1.78 -8.70
CA THR A 21 -15.75 -0.86 -7.60
C THR A 21 -14.46 -1.28 -6.90
N SER A 22 -13.74 -0.31 -6.37
CA SER A 22 -12.51 -0.49 -5.59
C SER A 22 -12.45 0.53 -4.48
N VAL A 23 -11.68 0.24 -3.44
CA VAL A 23 -11.26 1.23 -2.46
C VAL A 23 -9.82 1.63 -2.76
N VAL A 24 -9.56 2.93 -2.69
CA VAL A 24 -8.22 3.50 -2.78
C VAL A 24 -7.81 3.95 -1.38
N TYR A 25 -6.72 3.39 -0.89
CA TYR A 25 -6.04 3.81 0.32
C TYR A 25 -4.78 4.57 -0.04
N ARG A 26 -4.56 5.72 0.60
CA ARG A 26 -3.36 6.54 0.42
C ARG A 26 -2.74 6.87 1.77
N ARG A 27 -1.42 6.85 1.81
CA ARG A 27 -0.66 7.27 2.97
C ARG A 27 0.63 7.94 2.57
N ASP A 28 0.86 9.12 3.14
CA ASP A 28 2.11 9.83 2.97
C ASP A 28 3.10 9.47 4.08
N PHE A 29 4.39 9.39 3.76
CA PHE A 29 5.47 9.11 4.70
C PHE A 29 6.76 9.79 4.30
N HIS A 30 7.59 10.12 5.28
CA HIS A 30 8.91 10.70 5.05
C HIS A 30 9.96 9.61 4.82
N CYS A 31 10.89 9.88 3.91
CA CYS A 31 12.10 9.08 3.82
C CYS A 31 12.98 9.35 5.05
N PRO A 32 13.52 8.32 5.73
CA PRO A 32 14.52 8.51 6.77
C PRO A 32 15.70 9.33 6.26
N THR A 33 16.18 10.26 7.07
CA THR A 33 17.36 11.07 6.73
C THR A 33 18.61 10.20 6.62
N GLY A 34 19.48 10.47 5.63
CA GLY A 34 20.78 9.80 5.50
C GLY A 34 20.78 8.51 4.68
N THR A 35 19.71 8.19 3.96
CA THR A 35 19.66 7.07 3.00
C THR A 35 19.70 7.61 1.56
N GLU A 36 20.88 7.60 0.94
CA GLU A 36 21.04 7.95 -0.49
C GLU A 36 20.84 6.74 -1.41
N ASN A 37 21.20 5.55 -0.92
CA ASN A 37 20.96 4.27 -1.58
C ASN A 37 20.28 3.30 -0.61
N HIS A 38 19.15 2.73 -1.03
CA HIS A 38 18.38 1.82 -0.20
C HIS A 38 17.66 0.76 -1.04
N ARG A 39 17.44 -0.40 -0.43
CA ARG A 39 16.44 -1.37 -0.85
C ARG A 39 15.18 -1.18 -0.03
N LEU A 40 14.04 -1.15 -0.70
CA LEU A 40 12.74 -1.07 -0.06
C LEU A 40 12.09 -2.44 -0.09
N TYR A 41 11.60 -2.91 1.04
CA TYR A 41 10.74 -4.08 1.10
C TYR A 41 9.37 -3.66 1.61
N LEU A 42 8.37 -3.73 0.75
CA LEU A 42 6.97 -3.58 1.16
C LEU A 42 6.40 -4.96 1.46
N SER A 43 5.93 -5.16 2.70
CA SER A 43 5.19 -6.33 3.13
C SER A 43 3.71 -6.01 3.27
N LEU A 44 2.86 -6.73 2.55
CA LEU A 44 1.39 -6.65 2.64
C LEU A 44 0.82 -8.03 2.98
N SER A 45 0.08 -8.11 4.10
CA SER A 45 -0.48 -9.37 4.58
C SER A 45 -1.98 -9.20 4.86
N PRO A 46 -2.87 -9.92 4.14
CA PRO A 46 -4.31 -9.88 4.41
C PRO A 46 -4.63 -10.37 5.83
N VAL A 47 -5.61 -9.75 6.49
CA VAL A 47 -5.97 -10.06 7.90
C VAL A 47 -7.02 -11.18 7.98
N ALA A 48 -8.04 -11.17 7.12
CA ALA A 48 -9.19 -12.07 7.25
C ALA A 48 -9.48 -12.88 5.98
N LYS A 49 -9.43 -12.25 4.80
CA LYS A 49 -9.72 -12.89 3.51
C LYS A 49 -8.62 -12.57 2.51
N PRO A 50 -8.30 -13.49 1.59
CA PRO A 50 -7.43 -13.16 0.47
C PRO A 50 -7.99 -11.97 -0.30
N VAL A 51 -7.19 -10.91 -0.40
CA VAL A 51 -7.48 -9.79 -1.30
C VAL A 51 -6.87 -10.15 -2.64
N THR A 52 -7.66 -10.12 -3.72
CA THR A 52 -7.18 -10.43 -5.08
C THR A 52 -7.15 -9.17 -5.93
N GLY A 53 -6.21 -9.10 -6.88
CA GLY A 53 -6.14 -7.98 -7.83
C GLY A 53 -5.70 -6.64 -7.23
N MET A 54 -4.99 -6.64 -6.10
CA MET A 54 -4.52 -5.40 -5.49
C MET A 54 -3.45 -4.73 -6.37
N ILE A 55 -3.54 -3.41 -6.48
CA ILE A 55 -2.54 -2.57 -7.15
C ILE A 55 -1.86 -1.72 -6.09
N VAL A 56 -0.52 -1.70 -6.12
CA VAL A 56 0.28 -0.86 -5.22
C VAL A 56 1.00 0.17 -6.04
N THR A 57 0.98 1.41 -5.56
CA THR A 57 1.66 2.55 -6.17
C THR A 57 2.55 3.27 -5.16
N LEU A 58 3.67 3.82 -5.60
CA LEU A 58 4.52 4.70 -4.81
C LEU A 58 4.82 5.94 -5.64
N ASN A 59 4.49 7.11 -5.09
CA ASN A 59 4.63 8.40 -5.77
C ASN A 59 3.87 8.46 -7.12
N GLY A 60 2.82 7.66 -7.26
CA GLY A 60 2.03 7.52 -8.49
C GLY A 60 2.50 6.41 -9.44
N ASP A 61 3.72 5.90 -9.27
CA ASP A 61 4.25 4.81 -10.08
C ASP A 61 3.71 3.47 -9.61
N ILE A 62 3.30 2.62 -10.54
CA ILE A 62 2.81 1.27 -10.24
C ILE A 62 4.00 0.40 -9.82
N LEU A 63 3.97 -0.05 -8.58
CA LEU A 63 4.98 -0.94 -8.02
C LEU A 63 4.62 -2.41 -8.21
N LEU A 64 3.35 -2.76 -7.99
CA LEU A 64 2.86 -4.13 -8.02
C LEU A 64 1.48 -4.18 -8.65
N LEU A 65 1.30 -5.18 -9.52
CA LEU A 65 0.02 -5.55 -10.10
C LEU A 65 -0.35 -6.95 -9.61
N ASN A 66 -1.62 -7.14 -9.23
CA ASN A 66 -2.17 -8.41 -8.77
C ASN A 66 -1.51 -8.99 -7.50
N ALA A 67 -1.23 -8.14 -6.51
CA ALA A 67 -0.82 -8.63 -5.20
C ALA A 67 -2.01 -9.34 -4.52
N GLY A 68 -1.97 -10.67 -4.43
CA GLY A 68 -2.89 -11.50 -3.63
C GLY A 68 -2.76 -12.99 -3.95
N THR A 69 -2.25 -13.84 -3.06
CA THR A 69 -3.03 -14.53 -2.01
C THR A 69 -2.31 -14.74 -0.67
N THR A 70 -1.02 -14.42 -0.57
CA THR A 70 -0.15 -14.59 0.62
C THR A 70 0.62 -13.31 0.94
N GLU A 71 1.34 -13.27 2.07
CA GLU A 71 2.27 -12.17 2.41
C GLU A 71 3.12 -11.81 1.18
N HIS A 72 2.98 -10.57 0.70
CA HIS A 72 3.73 -10.07 -0.44
C HIS A 72 4.86 -9.22 0.03
N ARG A 73 6.10 -9.69 -0.19
CA ARG A 73 7.32 -8.91 0.00
C ARG A 73 7.91 -8.56 -1.36
N ALA A 74 7.84 -7.30 -1.74
CA ALA A 74 8.44 -6.82 -2.99
C ALA A 74 9.67 -5.95 -2.71
N GLU A 75 10.78 -6.24 -3.41
CA GLU A 75 11.91 -5.32 -3.49
C GLU A 75 11.56 -4.19 -4.46
N LEU A 76 11.50 -2.96 -3.96
CA LEU A 76 11.25 -1.80 -4.79
C LEU A 76 12.59 -1.15 -5.12
N THR A 77 12.87 -1.01 -6.41
CA THR A 77 14.05 -0.31 -6.95
C THR A 77 13.85 1.21 -7.06
N HIS A 78 12.72 1.73 -6.58
CA HIS A 78 12.36 3.13 -6.72
C HIS A 78 13.12 4.00 -5.72
N LYS A 79 13.64 5.13 -6.20
CA LYS A 79 14.23 6.16 -5.33
C LYS A 79 13.13 6.77 -4.47
N LEU A 80 13.31 6.72 -3.15
CA LEU A 80 12.45 7.49 -2.26
C LEU A 80 12.78 8.97 -2.42
N GLN A 81 11.73 9.77 -2.47
CA GLN A 81 11.81 11.22 -2.34
C GLN A 81 11.82 11.60 -0.84
N PRO A 82 12.14 12.84 -0.45
CA PRO A 82 12.03 13.24 0.96
C PRO A 82 10.60 13.04 1.52
N PHE A 83 9.60 13.21 0.66
CA PHE A 83 8.19 12.97 0.94
C PHE A 83 7.67 11.96 -0.07
N ASN A 84 7.07 10.86 0.40
CA ASN A 84 6.54 9.82 -0.47
C ASN A 84 5.06 9.60 -0.19
N SER A 85 4.36 9.08 -1.19
CA SER A 85 2.97 8.65 -1.07
C SER A 85 2.82 7.20 -1.51
N LEU A 86 2.37 6.34 -0.61
CA LEU A 86 2.01 4.96 -0.93
C LEU A 86 0.50 4.88 -1.18
N GLY A 87 0.12 4.38 -2.35
CA GLY A 87 -1.27 4.10 -2.71
C GLY A 87 -1.52 2.60 -2.82
N ILE A 88 -2.64 2.12 -2.29
CA ILE A 88 -3.10 0.75 -2.41
C ILE A 88 -4.53 0.77 -2.93
N VAL A 89 -4.77 0.10 -4.06
CA VAL A 89 -6.10 -0.06 -4.65
C VAL A 89 -6.54 -1.50 -4.46
N ILE A 90 -7.68 -1.67 -3.79
CA ILE A 90 -8.27 -2.99 -3.50
C ILE A 90 -9.60 -3.09 -4.24
N PRO A 91 -9.73 -4.01 -5.20
CA PRO A 91 -11.03 -4.35 -5.77
C PRO A 91 -11.98 -4.89 -4.70
N CYS A 92 -13.20 -4.36 -4.63
CA CYS A 92 -14.22 -4.86 -3.72
C CYS A 92 -15.62 -4.44 -4.18
N GLU A 93 -16.61 -5.22 -3.77
CA GLU A 93 -18.01 -4.86 -3.94
C GLU A 93 -18.37 -3.77 -2.93
N ARG A 94 -18.92 -2.66 -3.41
CA ARG A 94 -19.41 -1.60 -2.53
C ARG A 94 -20.77 -2.02 -1.96
N PRO A 95 -20.94 -2.11 -0.64
CA PRO A 95 -22.24 -2.35 -0.05
C PRO A 95 -23.18 -1.19 -0.40
N VAL A 96 -24.44 -1.50 -0.70
CA VAL A 96 -25.47 -0.50 -1.07
C VAL A 96 -25.73 0.48 0.08
N GLU A 97 -25.49 0.05 1.32
CA GLU A 97 -25.81 0.78 2.56
C GLU A 97 -24.63 1.55 3.14
N ASP A 98 -23.39 1.31 2.68
CA ASP A 98 -22.19 1.94 3.23
C ASP A 98 -21.68 3.11 2.39
N ASN A 99 -21.61 4.27 3.04
CA ASN A 99 -21.00 5.47 2.44
C ASN A 99 -19.49 5.51 2.64
N GLU A 100 -18.96 4.87 3.69
CA GLU A 100 -17.55 4.92 4.03
C GLU A 100 -16.81 3.63 3.62
N PRO A 101 -15.59 3.74 3.07
CA PRO A 101 -14.77 2.56 2.83
C PRO A 101 -14.35 1.88 4.14
N PRO A 102 -14.21 0.54 4.18
CA PRO A 102 -13.66 -0.16 5.33
C PRO A 102 -12.25 0.35 5.67
N SER A 103 -11.87 0.33 6.96
CA SER A 103 -10.49 0.64 7.35
C SER A 103 -9.52 -0.35 6.72
N ILE A 104 -8.39 0.12 6.21
CA ILE A 104 -7.37 -0.76 5.62
C ILE A 104 -6.88 -1.82 6.62
N GLU A 105 -6.84 -1.50 7.92
CA GLU A 105 -6.35 -2.41 8.96
C GLU A 105 -7.30 -3.59 9.20
N SER A 106 -8.57 -3.46 8.80
CA SER A 106 -9.52 -4.57 8.78
C SER A 106 -9.28 -5.54 7.60
N LEU A 107 -8.60 -5.07 6.56
CA LEU A 107 -8.35 -5.83 5.33
C LEU A 107 -6.94 -6.41 5.28
N LEU A 108 -5.93 -5.62 5.63
CA LEU A 108 -4.53 -5.98 5.53
C LEU A 108 -3.67 -5.27 6.58
N THR A 109 -2.50 -5.84 6.83
CA THR A 109 -1.39 -5.17 7.50
C THR A 109 -0.36 -4.76 6.46
N ALA A 110 0.20 -3.56 6.61
CA ALA A 110 1.22 -3.01 5.72
C ALA A 110 2.45 -2.56 6.50
N SER A 111 3.63 -2.98 6.04
CA SER A 111 4.91 -2.50 6.59
C SER A 111 5.93 -2.25 5.48
N LEU A 112 6.69 -1.17 5.62
CA LEU A 112 7.76 -0.80 4.70
C LEU A 112 9.09 -0.87 5.43
N GLN A 113 10.01 -1.68 4.93
CA GLN A 113 11.39 -1.74 5.43
C GLN A 113 12.31 -1.04 4.44
N ILE A 114 13.16 -0.17 4.97
CA ILE A 114 14.16 0.58 4.23
C ILE A 114 15.53 0.09 4.71
N VAL A 115 16.23 -0.61 3.83
CA VAL A 115 17.53 -1.20 4.10
C VAL A 115 18.58 -0.36 3.36
N PRO A 116 19.42 0.41 4.08
CA PRO A 116 20.53 1.13 3.45
C PRO A 116 21.45 0.15 2.73
N LEU A 117 21.91 0.54 1.54
CA LEU A 117 22.94 -0.21 0.82
C LEU A 117 24.33 0.31 1.20
N PRO A 118 25.33 -0.57 1.31
CA PRO A 118 26.72 -0.20 1.58
C PRO A 118 27.35 0.61 0.44
#